data_AF-A0A0B1SEE2-F1
#
_entry.id   AF-A0A0B1SEE2-F1
#
_cell.length_a   1.000
_cell.length_b   1.000
_cell.length_c   1.000
_cell.angle_alpha   90.00
_cell.angle_beta   90.00
_cell.angle_gamma   90.00
#
_symmetry.space_group_name_H-M   'P 1'
#
loop_
_entity.id
_entity.type
_entity.pdbx_description
1 polymer ?
#
loop_
_entity_poly.entity_id
_entity_poly.type
_entity_poly.pdbx_seq_one_letter_code
_entity_poly.pdbx_strand_id
1 'polypeptide(L)'
;MGLYDNDVAVLIPVVEMNTALKRLNLETNYLSGDFFAKLFKAALTNQTLEEIKAVNQVSLQSASQRIEFFFSFIVKNLHIERAKRTK
;
A
#
# COMPACT_ATOMS: atom_id res chain seq x y z
N MET A 1 21.40 -5.14 -0.41
CA MET A 1 20.78 -5.20 0.93
C MET A 1 19.32 -4.81 0.77
N GLY A 2 18.39 -5.53 1.40
CA GLY A 2 16.97 -5.14 1.38
C GLY A 2 16.65 -4.17 2.51
N LEU A 3 15.57 -3.43 2.36
CA LEU A 3 15.10 -2.42 3.31
C LEU A 3 14.19 -3.07 4.37
N TYR A 4 14.32 -2.59 5.60
CA TYR A 4 13.44 -2.88 6.74
C TYR A 4 12.54 -1.68 7.04
N ASP A 5 11.51 -1.88 7.84
CA ASP A 5 10.52 -0.84 8.18
C ASP A 5 11.16 0.49 8.61
N ASN A 6 12.22 0.44 9.44
CA ASN A 6 12.91 1.63 9.93
C ASN A 6 13.65 2.40 8.83
N ASP A 7 14.15 1.70 7.80
CA ASP A 7 14.87 2.33 6.68
C ASP A 7 13.92 3.19 5.83
N VAL A 8 12.63 2.84 5.83
CA VAL A 8 11.60 3.48 5.00
C VAL A 8 10.46 4.10 5.80
N ALA A 9 10.62 4.27 7.12
CA ALA A 9 9.59 4.85 7.97
C ALA A 9 9.14 6.24 7.49
N VAL A 10 10.05 7.01 6.87
CA VAL A 10 9.77 8.32 6.27
C VAL A 10 8.77 8.25 5.11
N LEU A 11 8.58 7.09 4.47
CA LEU A 11 7.59 6.95 3.40
C LEU A 11 6.16 7.16 3.90
N ILE A 12 5.86 6.90 5.18
CA ILE A 12 4.52 7.08 5.74
C ILE A 12 4.06 8.54 5.62
N PRO A 13 4.73 9.54 6.24
CA PRO A 13 4.31 10.94 6.12
C PRO A 13 4.47 11.47 4.69
N VAL A 14 5.44 10.98 3.91
CA VAL A 14 5.58 11.37 2.50
C VAL A 14 4.34 10.96 1.72
N VAL A 15 3.89 9.71 1.83
CA VAL A 15 2.68 9.24 1.15
C VAL A 15 1.43 9.98 1.64
N GLU A 16 1.35 10.31 2.92
CA GLU A 16 0.23 11.05 3.50
C GLU A 16 0.12 12.48 2.97
N MET A 17 1.24 13.15 2.70
CA MET A 17 1.29 14.55 2.24
C MET A 17 1.38 14.68 0.72
N ASN A 18 1.80 13.63 0.02
CA ASN A 18 2.08 13.69 -1.41
C ASN A 18 0.79 13.62 -2.24
N THR A 19 0.62 14.58 -3.15
CA THR A 19 -0.56 14.72 -4.03
C THR A 19 -0.28 14.37 -5.49
N ALA A 20 0.92 13.87 -5.81
CA ALA A 20 1.36 13.61 -7.18
C ALA A 20 1.75 12.15 -7.45
N LEU A 21 2.21 11.42 -6.44
CA LEU A 21 2.76 10.09 -6.58
C LEU A 21 1.65 9.10 -6.94
N LYS A 22 1.83 8.41 -8.07
CA LYS A 22 0.87 7.43 -8.61
C LYS A 22 1.27 5.98 -8.38
N ARG A 23 2.57 5.68 -8.31
CA ARG A 23 3.08 4.31 -8.21
C ARG A 23 4.22 4.24 -7.21
N LEU A 24 4.24 3.21 -6.38
CA LEU A 24 5.29 2.94 -5.41
C LEU A 24 5.72 1.47 -5.50
N ASN A 25 7.00 1.21 -5.79
CA ASN A 25 7.56 -0.14 -5.83
C ASN A 25 8.40 -0.39 -4.57
N LEU A 26 8.03 -1.42 -3.81
CA LEU A 26 8.69 -1.88 -2.59
C LEU A 26 9.01 -3.39 -2.66
N GLU A 27 9.07 -3.97 -3.85
CA GLU A 27 9.34 -5.40 -4.07
C GLU A 27 10.67 -5.85 -3.46
N THR A 28 10.73 -7.10 -3.00
CA THR A 28 11.97 -7.77 -2.57
C THR A 28 12.66 -7.06 -1.40
N ASN A 29 11.90 -6.80 -0.33
CA ASN A 29 12.40 -6.19 0.89
C ASN A 29 12.03 -7.03 2.13
N TYR A 30 12.29 -6.49 3.32
CA TYR A 30 12.00 -7.11 4.62
C TYR A 30 10.90 -6.33 5.35
N LEU A 31 9.92 -5.80 4.61
CA LEU A 31 8.88 -4.91 5.15
C LEU A 31 7.75 -5.68 5.81
N SER A 32 7.38 -5.33 7.04
CA SER A 32 6.37 -6.05 7.81
C SER A 32 4.95 -5.72 7.37
N GLY A 33 3.99 -6.55 7.81
CA GLY A 33 2.57 -6.26 7.63
C GLY A 33 2.13 -4.96 8.31
N ASP A 34 2.69 -4.65 9.48
CA ASP A 34 2.40 -3.43 10.23
C ASP A 34 2.86 -2.17 9.49
N PHE A 35 4.01 -2.23 8.82
CA PHE A 35 4.48 -1.14 7.98
C PHE A 35 3.49 -0.83 6.86
N PHE A 36 3.05 -1.86 6.11
CA PHE A 36 2.11 -1.64 5.02
C PHE A 36 0.73 -1.22 5.51
N ALA A 37 0.25 -1.71 6.66
CA ALA A 37 -1.01 -1.22 7.24
C ALA A 37 -0.96 0.30 7.49
N LYS A 38 0.16 0.81 8.02
CA LYS A 38 0.38 2.25 8.18
C LYS A 38 0.48 2.96 6.83
N LEU A 39 1.20 2.38 5.87
CA LEU A 39 1.39 2.96 4.52
C LEU A 39 0.06 3.09 3.78
N PHE A 40 -0.78 2.06 3.82
CA PHE A 40 -2.11 2.08 3.22
C PHE A 40 -3.01 3.09 3.92
N LYS A 41 -2.96 3.19 5.25
CA LYS A 41 -3.70 4.23 5.98
C LYS A 41 -3.29 5.63 5.54
N ALA A 42 -1.99 5.89 5.38
CA ALA A 42 -1.48 7.16 4.85
C ALA A 42 -1.93 7.43 3.40
N ALA A 43 -1.92 6.40 2.54
CA ALA A 43 -2.34 6.52 1.14
C ALA A 43 -3.82 6.92 0.97
N LEU A 44 -4.66 6.63 1.97
CA LEU A 44 -6.08 7.01 1.97
C LEU A 44 -6.31 8.52 2.16
N THR A 45 -5.32 9.29 2.59
CA THR A 45 -5.45 10.74 2.81
C THR A 45 -5.60 11.51 1.50
N ASN A 46 -4.66 11.34 0.55
CA ASN A 46 -4.72 12.02 -0.74
C ASN A 46 -5.30 11.15 -1.86
N GLN A 47 -5.33 9.82 -1.69
CA GLN A 47 -5.86 8.87 -2.68
C GLN A 47 -5.22 9.01 -4.08
N THR A 48 -3.98 9.49 -4.15
CA THR A 48 -3.28 9.70 -5.42
C THR A 48 -2.50 8.48 -5.89
N LEU A 49 -2.02 7.66 -4.95
CA LEU A 49 -1.38 6.38 -5.27
C LEU A 49 -2.41 5.46 -5.93
N GLU A 50 -2.10 4.97 -7.11
CA GLU A 50 -2.94 4.04 -7.87
C GLU A 50 -2.39 2.60 -7.80
N GLU A 51 -1.10 2.43 -7.49
CA GLU A 51 -0.43 1.14 -7.47
C GLU A 51 0.66 1.09 -6.40
N ILE A 52 0.67 0.02 -5.60
CA ILE A 52 1.77 -0.33 -4.70
C ILE A 52 2.20 -1.77 -5.03
N LYS A 53 3.47 -1.95 -5.42
CA LYS A 53 4.05 -3.29 -5.62
C LYS A 53 4.81 -3.71 -4.36
N ALA A 54 4.36 -4.79 -3.74
CA ALA A 54 4.89 -5.27 -2.46
C ALA A 54 5.22 -6.78 -2.49
N VAL A 55 5.51 -7.37 -3.64
CA VAL A 55 5.79 -8.82 -3.73
C VAL A 55 7.19 -9.17 -3.18
N ASN A 56 7.42 -10.46 -2.93
CA ASN A 56 8.70 -11.01 -2.47
C ASN A 56 9.22 -10.44 -1.14
N GLN A 57 8.33 -10.08 -0.21
CA GLN A 57 8.78 -9.69 1.13
C GLN A 57 9.31 -10.90 1.90
N VAL A 58 10.54 -10.80 2.37
CA VAL A 58 11.22 -11.85 3.14
C VAL A 58 10.68 -11.93 4.57
N SER A 59 10.06 -10.87 5.08
CA SER A 59 9.39 -10.78 6.38
C SER A 59 8.01 -11.47 6.41
N LEU A 60 7.40 -11.76 5.26
CA LEU A 60 6.03 -12.32 5.14
C LEU A 60 6.05 -13.83 4.85
N GLN A 61 6.89 -14.60 5.57
CA GLN A 61 7.17 -16.00 5.25
C GLN A 61 6.04 -16.98 5.57
N SER A 62 5.05 -16.60 6.40
CA SER A 62 3.91 -17.47 6.66
C SER A 62 2.86 -17.36 5.55
N ALA A 63 2.27 -18.50 5.15
CA ALA A 63 1.23 -18.53 4.11
C ALA A 63 0.03 -17.63 4.43
N SER A 64 -0.31 -17.48 5.72
CA SER A 64 -1.37 -16.58 6.20
C SER A 64 -1.04 -15.11 5.93
N GLN A 65 0.22 -14.70 6.07
CA GLN A 65 0.65 -13.32 5.78
C GLN A 65 0.75 -13.05 4.27
N ARG A 66 1.03 -14.07 3.45
CA ARG A 66 1.02 -13.93 1.98
C ARG A 66 -0.38 -13.67 1.41
N ILE A 67 -1.42 -14.22 2.02
CA ILE A 67 -2.81 -14.10 1.56
C ILE A 67 -3.38 -12.70 1.85
N GLU A 68 -2.99 -12.07 2.96
CA GLU A 68 -3.39 -10.70 3.32
C GLU A 68 -2.78 -9.63 2.41
N PHE A 69 -1.68 -9.90 1.70
CA PHE A 69 -0.93 -8.87 0.95
C PHE A 69 -1.27 -8.73 -0.52
N PHE A 70 -2.13 -9.60 -1.06
CA PHE A 70 -2.70 -9.44 -2.40
C PHE A 70 -3.84 -8.40 -2.42
N PHE A 71 -3.59 -7.20 -1.88
CA PHE A 71 -4.48 -6.07 -2.11
C PHE A 71 -4.07 -5.36 -3.39
N SER A 72 -4.74 -5.71 -4.50
CA SER A 72 -4.88 -4.75 -5.59
C SER A 72 -5.60 -3.52 -5.01
N PHE A 73 -4.90 -2.39 -4.95
CA PHE A 73 -5.48 -1.11 -4.54
C PHE A 73 -6.50 -0.67 -5.60
N ILE A 74 -7.69 -1.24 -5.56
CA ILE A 74 -8.82 -0.83 -6.38
C ILE A 74 -9.48 0.36 -5.68
N VAL A 75 -8.82 1.53 -5.65
CA VAL A 75 -9.50 2.78 -5.29
C VAL A 75 -10.45 3.25 -6.40
N LYS A 76 -10.45 2.63 -7.58
CA LYS A 76 -11.36 3.00 -8.66
C LYS A 76 -12.80 2.47 -8.57
N ASN A 77 -13.15 1.51 -7.68
CA ASN A 77 -14.50 0.91 -7.72
C ASN A 77 -15.48 1.34 -6.61
N LEU A 78 -15.07 1.99 -5.51
CA LEU A 78 -16.06 2.37 -4.47
C LEU A 78 -16.85 3.65 -4.82
N HIS A 79 -16.28 4.57 -5.60
CA HIS A 79 -16.98 5.80 -6.02
C HIS A 79 -17.89 5.60 -7.23
N ILE A 80 -17.62 4.60 -8.08
CA ILE A 80 -18.46 4.29 -9.25
C ILE A 80 -19.71 3.49 -8.85
N GLU A 81 -19.63 2.60 -7.85
CA GLU A 81 -20.77 1.78 -7.40
C GLU A 81 -21.79 2.58 -6.55
N ARG A 82 -21.35 3.60 -5.81
CA ARG A 82 -22.27 4.49 -5.07
C ARG A 82 -23.07 5.42 -5.99
N ALA A 83 -22.48 5.84 -7.11
CA ALA A 83 -23.15 6.69 -8.10
C ALA A 83 -24.19 5.93 -8.97
N LYS A 84 -24.11 4.59 -9.03
CA LYS A 84 -25.04 3.74 -9.81
C LYS A 84 -26.26 3.24 -9.04
N ARG A 85 -26.29 3.37 -7.70
CA ARG A 85 -27.42 2.94 -6.85
C ARG A 85 -28.47 4.03 -6.59
N THR A 86 -28.27 5.24 -7.13
CA THR A 86 -29.25 6.32 -7.11
C THR A 86 -29.70 6.65 -8.52
N LYS A 87 -30.38 5.69 -9.17
CA LYS A 87 -31.39 5.91 -10.21
C LYS A 87 -32.41 4.79 -10.13
#